data_AF-A0A3M1GK05-F1
#
_entry.id   AF-A0A3M1GK05-F1
#
_cell.length_a   1.000
_cell.length_b   1.000
_cell.length_c   1.000
_cell.angle_alpha   90.00
_cell.angle_beta   90.00
_cell.angle_gamma   90.00
#
_symmetry.space_group_name_H-M   'P 1'
#
loop_
_entity.id
_entity.type
_entity.pdbx_description
1 polymer ?
#
loop_
_entity_poly.entity_id
_entity_poly.type
_entity_poly.pdbx_seq_one_letter_code
_entity_poly.pdbx_strand_id
1 'polypeptide(L)'
;MPDFQLSGLASGFDWKTMVDQLIELQRVPQYRLQSEKSDNQEKLTLFGEFRTKLTDLQDAVKDLSSDDAFSKRTLSFGDEDLGWTGTAAASATLGEFTFNVTRLATRSVRTGASDVSAPINATNDVSALLVSEMRLPTAVTTGNFTINGQTVTVEETDTLQDVFDKISTATGGQVTGSYDAATDRVTLSSASTITLGGGADTSNFLYALKLYNNDSNTVSSAAAVGSVSLNDAIADAGLGTAVTAVDGSGNGSFTINGVTISYNVNDDSVQDIITRVNTSDAEVTMTYDAVTDRFTLTNNNTGDVDVAVSESAGGLLEALGLNSTATVTRGSNAEFTLNGGGTIVSASNTFDASVHGVTGLSVTATSLGSQTITVGSDTEGRGVGHSHLHREVQRRPILHRFEDRHHCRRRGERENAALRRQPGARRHRPAPAFHGFLGSLRALGHDQAARVARYRF
;
A
#
# COMPACT_ATOMS: atom_id res chain seq x y z
N MET A 1 35.14 -14.79 -61.80
CA MET A 1 36.03 -15.38 -62.82
C MET A 1 37.44 -15.35 -62.23
N PRO A 2 38.07 -16.52 -62.01
CA PRO A 2 38.62 -17.26 -63.12
C PRO A 2 37.78 -18.49 -63.45
N ASP A 3 37.71 -18.69 -64.76
CA ASP A 3 36.96 -19.71 -65.46
C ASP A 3 37.73 -21.03 -65.37
N PHE A 4 37.11 -22.05 -64.76
CA PHE A 4 37.70 -23.38 -64.57
C PHE A 4 37.17 -24.27 -65.70
N GLN A 5 37.82 -24.21 -66.87
CA GLN A 5 37.60 -25.18 -67.94
C GLN A 5 38.58 -26.33 -67.78
N LEU A 6 38.06 -27.52 -67.45
CA LEU A 6 38.79 -28.78 -67.56
C LEU A 6 37.95 -29.81 -68.33
N SER A 7 38.35 -30.00 -69.59
CA SER A 7 38.53 -31.27 -70.30
C SER A 7 37.62 -32.48 -69.93
N GLY A 8 36.76 -32.87 -70.88
CA GLY A 8 36.32 -34.26 -71.18
C GLY A 8 35.72 -35.08 -70.03
N LEU A 9 34.40 -35.24 -69.88
CA LEU A 9 33.49 -36.05 -70.72
C LEU A 9 34.00 -37.46 -71.09
N ALA A 10 34.32 -38.31 -70.10
CA ALA A 10 34.30 -39.77 -70.24
C ALA A 10 34.45 -40.49 -68.89
N SER A 11 33.46 -40.36 -68.01
CA SER A 11 33.17 -41.39 -66.99
C SER A 11 31.89 -40.96 -66.30
N GLY A 12 30.95 -41.88 -66.09
CA GLY A 12 29.79 -41.68 -65.21
C GLY A 12 30.23 -41.61 -63.75
N PHE A 13 31.14 -40.68 -63.47
CA PHE A 13 31.77 -40.47 -62.19
C PHE A 13 31.03 -39.33 -61.51
N ASP A 14 30.20 -39.71 -60.56
CA ASP A 14 29.41 -38.81 -59.76
C ASP A 14 30.33 -38.10 -58.75
N TRP A 15 31.07 -37.11 -59.24
CA TRP A 15 31.95 -36.28 -58.42
C TRP A 15 31.20 -35.60 -57.28
N LYS A 16 29.89 -35.39 -57.44
CA LYS A 16 29.04 -34.86 -56.38
C LYS A 16 28.99 -35.83 -55.20
N THR A 17 28.74 -37.12 -55.41
CA THR A 17 28.73 -38.11 -54.30
C THR A 17 30.11 -38.36 -53.68
N MET A 18 31.20 -38.36 -54.45
CA MET A 18 32.55 -38.46 -53.88
C MET A 18 32.93 -37.23 -53.05
N VAL A 19 32.60 -36.03 -53.54
CA VAL A 19 32.79 -34.78 -52.80
C VAL A 19 31.89 -34.75 -51.56
N ASP A 20 30.64 -35.18 -51.65
CA ASP A 20 29.71 -35.28 -50.52
C ASP A 20 30.23 -36.26 -49.45
N GLN A 21 30.76 -37.43 -49.86
CA GLN A 21 31.40 -38.39 -48.95
C GLN A 21 32.67 -37.84 -48.28
N LEU A 22 33.49 -37.06 -49.00
CA LEU A 22 34.68 -36.41 -48.43
C LEU A 22 34.30 -35.29 -47.45
N ILE A 23 33.27 -34.50 -47.78
CA ILE A 23 32.70 -33.47 -46.91
C ILE A 23 32.11 -34.11 -45.66
N GLU A 24 31.43 -35.25 -45.78
CA GLU A 24 30.86 -35.99 -44.65
C GLU A 24 31.95 -36.57 -43.73
N LEU A 25 33.03 -37.11 -44.30
CA LEU A 25 34.19 -37.56 -43.52
C LEU A 25 34.91 -36.40 -42.81
N GLN A 26 35.05 -35.25 -43.47
CA GLN A 26 35.59 -34.04 -42.85
C GLN A 26 34.69 -33.48 -41.74
N ARG A 27 33.39 -33.81 -41.72
CA ARG A 27 32.45 -33.43 -40.64
C ARG A 27 32.47 -34.36 -39.42
N VAL A 28 33.18 -35.49 -39.46
CA VAL A 28 33.28 -36.43 -38.31
C VAL A 28 33.75 -35.76 -37.00
N PRO A 29 34.79 -34.90 -36.99
CA PRO A 29 35.20 -34.18 -35.77
C PRO A 29 34.12 -33.23 -35.27
N GLN A 30 33.37 -32.61 -36.17
CA GLN A 30 32.25 -31.71 -35.84
C GLN A 30 31.12 -32.49 -35.15
N TYR A 31 30.75 -33.67 -35.66
CA TYR A 31 29.75 -34.53 -35.02
C TYR A 31 30.20 -35.01 -33.64
N ARG A 32 31.49 -35.35 -33.47
CA ARG A 32 32.05 -35.71 -32.14
C ARG A 32 31.92 -34.56 -31.15
N LEU A 33 32.31 -33.34 -31.55
CA LEU A 33 32.19 -32.16 -30.70
C LEU A 33 30.73 -31.80 -30.39
N GLN A 34 29.80 -32.02 -31.33
CA GLN A 34 28.35 -31.86 -31.08
C GLN A 34 27.83 -32.89 -30.07
N SER A 35 28.28 -34.15 -30.16
CA SER A 35 27.96 -35.19 -29.17
C SER A 35 28.52 -34.85 -27.79
N GLU A 36 29.80 -34.46 -27.70
CA GLU A 36 30.43 -34.04 -26.45
C GLU A 36 29.73 -32.82 -25.84
N LYS A 37 29.31 -31.86 -26.68
CA LYS A 37 28.50 -30.71 -26.24
C LYS A 37 27.17 -31.18 -25.64
N SER A 38 26.46 -32.09 -26.30
CA SER A 38 25.21 -32.66 -25.80
C SER A 38 25.40 -33.38 -24.47
N ASP A 39 26.44 -34.21 -24.35
CA ASP A 39 26.74 -34.95 -23.11
C ASP A 39 27.11 -34.01 -21.95
N ASN A 40 27.84 -32.94 -22.24
CA ASN A 40 28.17 -31.92 -21.23
C ASN A 40 26.94 -31.09 -20.84
N GLN A 41 26.01 -30.81 -21.76
CA GLN A 41 24.73 -30.17 -21.45
C GLN A 41 23.84 -31.06 -20.56
N GLU A 42 23.81 -32.37 -20.80
CA GLU A 42 23.12 -33.34 -19.93
C GLU A 42 23.72 -33.34 -18.52
N LYS A 43 25.06 -33.38 -18.40
CA LYS A 43 25.75 -33.29 -17.10
C LYS A 43 25.47 -31.97 -16.38
N LEU A 44 25.48 -30.84 -17.08
CA LEU A 44 25.18 -29.53 -16.49
C LEU A 44 23.75 -29.49 -15.95
N THR A 45 22.78 -30.05 -16.68
CA THR A 45 21.39 -30.17 -16.23
C THR A 45 21.30 -31.00 -14.96
N LEU A 46 21.96 -32.16 -14.93
CA LEU A 46 21.98 -33.06 -13.77
C LEU A 46 22.64 -32.43 -12.54
N PHE A 47 23.76 -31.70 -12.72
CA PHE A 47 24.37 -30.97 -11.61
C PHE A 47 23.50 -29.82 -11.12
N GLY A 48 22.72 -29.18 -12.01
CA GLY A 48 21.68 -28.22 -11.64
C GLY A 48 20.62 -28.85 -10.75
N GLU A 49 20.05 -29.98 -11.16
CA GLU A 49 19.03 -30.71 -10.39
C GLU A 49 19.57 -31.19 -9.03
N PHE A 50 20.80 -31.73 -8.99
CA PHE A 50 21.43 -32.16 -7.75
C PHE A 50 21.66 -30.98 -6.79
N ARG A 51 22.11 -29.83 -7.30
CA ARG A 51 22.28 -28.62 -6.51
C ARG A 51 20.96 -28.16 -5.90
N THR A 52 19.87 -28.12 -6.69
CA THR A 52 18.54 -27.77 -6.17
C THR A 52 18.11 -28.71 -5.05
N LYS A 53 18.25 -30.03 -5.23
CA LYS A 53 17.92 -31.00 -4.17
C LYS A 53 18.75 -30.84 -2.91
N LEU A 54 20.03 -30.51 -3.05
CA LEU A 54 20.90 -30.26 -1.91
C LEU A 54 20.52 -28.97 -1.17
N THR A 55 20.13 -27.92 -1.90
CA THR A 55 19.59 -26.68 -1.32
C THR A 55 18.27 -26.95 -0.60
N ASP A 56 17.34 -27.68 -1.20
CA ASP A 56 16.06 -28.06 -0.57
C ASP A 56 16.30 -28.83 0.74
N LEU A 57 17.23 -29.80 0.73
CA LEU A 57 17.62 -30.55 1.93
C LEU A 57 18.28 -29.65 2.98
N GLN A 58 19.17 -28.75 2.54
CA GLN A 58 19.86 -27.81 3.44
C GLN A 58 18.85 -26.90 4.14
N ASP A 59 17.86 -26.37 3.42
CA ASP A 59 16.85 -25.48 3.98
C ASP A 59 15.91 -26.24 4.92
N ALA A 60 15.49 -27.46 4.56
CA ALA A 60 14.70 -28.31 5.45
C ALA A 60 15.45 -28.65 6.77
N VAL A 61 16.76 -28.89 6.70
CA VAL A 61 17.60 -29.14 7.88
C VAL A 61 17.76 -27.87 8.71
N LYS A 62 17.95 -26.70 8.08
CA LYS A 62 18.04 -25.42 8.80
C LYS A 62 16.75 -25.11 9.56
N ASP A 63 15.61 -25.26 8.90
CA ASP A 63 14.29 -25.03 9.49
C ASP A 63 14.06 -25.96 10.69
N LEU A 64 14.40 -27.25 10.55
CA LEU A 64 14.30 -28.21 11.63
C LEU A 64 15.30 -27.96 12.77
N SER A 65 16.49 -27.45 12.46
CA SER A 65 17.52 -27.13 13.46
C SER A 65 17.25 -25.84 14.23
N SER A 66 16.22 -25.07 13.86
CA SER A 66 15.85 -23.87 14.61
C SER A 66 15.14 -24.24 15.91
N ASP A 67 15.61 -23.69 17.04
CA ASP A 67 15.02 -23.92 18.37
C ASP A 67 13.54 -23.46 18.44
N ASP A 68 13.17 -22.50 17.60
CA ASP A 68 11.81 -21.99 17.46
C ASP A 68 10.86 -23.02 16.84
N ALA A 69 11.31 -23.88 15.91
CA ALA A 69 10.44 -24.83 15.21
C ALA A 69 9.69 -25.78 16.16
N PHE A 70 10.26 -26.08 17.32
CA PHE A 70 9.65 -26.94 18.33
C PHE A 70 8.97 -26.18 19.46
N SER A 71 9.18 -24.88 19.54
CA SER A 71 8.72 -24.01 20.63
C SER A 71 7.63 -23.04 20.18
N LYS A 72 7.24 -23.06 18.89
CA LYS A 72 6.14 -22.26 18.35
C LYS A 72 4.85 -22.42 19.17
N ARG A 73 4.14 -21.31 19.29
CA ARG A 73 2.87 -21.21 20.01
C ARG A 73 1.75 -20.84 19.07
N THR A 74 0.55 -21.32 19.39
CA THR A 74 -0.68 -20.92 18.72
C THR A 74 -1.52 -20.07 19.67
N LEU A 75 -2.32 -19.17 19.10
CA LEU A 75 -3.36 -18.45 19.81
C LEU A 75 -4.72 -18.80 19.22
N SER A 76 -5.69 -19.05 20.09
CA SER A 76 -7.11 -19.07 19.72
C SER A 76 -7.91 -18.15 20.63
N PHE A 77 -8.95 -17.55 20.06
CA PHE A 77 -9.85 -16.60 20.70
C PHE A 77 -11.21 -17.27 20.87
N GLY A 78 -11.76 -17.27 22.09
CA GLY A 78 -13.06 -17.87 22.40
C GLY A 78 -14.26 -17.17 21.76
N ASP A 79 -14.23 -15.84 21.67
CA ASP A 79 -15.19 -15.03 20.92
C ASP A 79 -14.52 -14.42 19.67
N GLU A 80 -15.01 -14.78 18.48
CA GLU A 80 -14.47 -14.27 17.21
C GLU A 80 -15.08 -12.91 16.83
N ASP A 81 -16.25 -12.55 17.38
CA ASP A 81 -16.98 -11.33 17.03
C ASP A 81 -16.35 -10.07 17.65
N LEU A 82 -15.53 -10.23 18.69
CA LEU A 82 -14.82 -9.12 19.33
C LEU A 82 -13.72 -8.53 18.45
N GLY A 83 -13.21 -9.26 17.46
CA GLY A 83 -12.19 -8.78 16.52
C GLY A 83 -10.83 -8.50 17.17
N TRP A 84 -10.53 -9.13 18.31
CA TRP A 84 -9.24 -8.97 19.00
C TRP A 84 -8.15 -9.74 18.26
N THR A 85 -6.90 -9.30 18.46
CA THR A 85 -5.73 -9.96 17.87
C THR A 85 -4.66 -10.15 18.94
N GLY A 86 -3.62 -10.90 18.63
CA GLY A 86 -2.52 -11.12 19.57
C GLY A 86 -1.39 -11.91 18.96
N THR A 87 -0.29 -11.97 19.70
CA THR A 87 0.89 -12.76 19.36
C THR A 87 1.37 -13.55 20.57
N ALA A 88 1.91 -14.74 20.32
CA ALA A 88 2.54 -15.59 21.32
C ALA A 88 3.97 -15.92 20.87
N ALA A 89 4.95 -15.44 21.61
CA ALA A 89 6.36 -15.80 21.41
C ALA A 89 6.59 -17.28 21.75
N ALA A 90 7.70 -17.88 21.30
CA ALA A 90 8.04 -19.26 21.63
C ALA A 90 8.09 -19.54 23.16
N SER A 91 8.49 -18.52 23.93
CA SER A 91 8.52 -18.54 25.38
C SER A 91 7.16 -18.33 26.06
N ALA A 92 6.07 -18.17 25.28
CA ALA A 92 4.77 -17.87 25.88
C ALA A 92 4.29 -19.01 26.78
N THR A 93 3.73 -18.64 27.93
CA THR A 93 3.20 -19.60 28.89
C THR A 93 1.95 -20.26 28.32
N LEU A 94 1.91 -21.59 28.29
CA LEU A 94 0.74 -22.36 27.86
C LEU A 94 -0.41 -22.18 28.86
N GLY A 95 -1.63 -22.07 28.34
CA GLY A 95 -2.82 -21.99 29.17
C GLY A 95 -3.92 -21.12 28.59
N GLU A 96 -4.99 -20.95 29.35
CA GLU A 96 -6.10 -20.07 29.04
C GLU A 96 -6.01 -18.79 29.88
N PHE A 97 -6.18 -17.66 29.22
CA PHE A 97 -6.11 -16.33 29.81
C PHE A 97 -7.38 -15.57 29.45
N THR A 98 -8.19 -15.25 30.45
CA THR A 98 -9.44 -14.49 30.25
C THR A 98 -9.21 -13.02 30.54
N PHE A 99 -9.24 -12.22 29.50
CA PHE A 99 -9.22 -10.76 29.58
C PHE A 99 -10.65 -10.25 29.68
N ASN A 100 -10.88 -9.18 30.42
CA ASN A 100 -12.13 -8.44 30.40
C ASN A 100 -11.85 -6.95 30.35
N VAL A 101 -12.06 -6.33 29.19
CA VAL A 101 -11.79 -4.91 28.92
C VAL A 101 -13.05 -4.10 29.19
N THR A 102 -12.96 -3.16 30.13
CA THR A 102 -14.06 -2.28 30.53
C THR A 102 -13.93 -0.88 29.97
N ARG A 103 -12.74 -0.49 29.51
CA ARG A 103 -12.47 0.78 28.84
C ARG A 103 -11.31 0.63 27.86
N LEU A 104 -11.44 1.21 26.67
CA LEU A 104 -10.35 1.30 25.70
C LEU A 104 -9.52 2.57 25.93
N ALA A 105 -8.24 2.47 25.64
CA ALA A 105 -7.37 3.62 25.55
C ALA A 105 -7.74 4.46 24.32
N THR A 106 -7.77 5.77 24.46
CA THR A 106 -8.06 6.73 23.37
C THR A 106 -6.93 7.73 23.24
N ARG A 107 -6.85 8.40 22.09
CA ARG A 107 -5.81 9.40 21.80
C ARG A 107 -6.24 10.76 22.29
N SER A 108 -5.27 11.56 22.70
CA SER A 108 -5.47 12.97 23.03
C SER A 108 -5.47 13.82 21.79
N VAL A 109 -6.30 14.87 21.82
CA VAL A 109 -6.49 15.78 20.70
C VAL A 109 -6.40 17.20 21.21
N ARG A 110 -5.49 17.99 20.64
CA ARG A 110 -5.46 19.45 20.77
C ARG A 110 -6.11 20.06 19.53
N THR A 111 -7.25 20.70 19.74
CA THR A 111 -8.08 21.28 18.70
C THR A 111 -7.88 22.79 18.70
N GLY A 112 -7.41 23.32 17.57
CA GLY A 112 -7.14 24.75 17.43
C GLY A 112 -8.40 25.61 17.38
N ALA A 113 -8.22 26.93 17.29
CA ALA A 113 -9.31 27.86 16.99
C ALA A 113 -9.95 27.54 15.62
N SER A 114 -11.21 27.92 15.44
CA SER A 114 -11.85 27.95 14.12
C SER A 114 -11.55 29.27 13.41
N ASP A 115 -11.77 29.31 12.10
CA ASP A 115 -11.64 30.51 11.28
C ASP A 115 -10.23 31.14 11.42
N VAL A 116 -9.19 30.31 11.37
CA VAL A 116 -7.79 30.72 11.54
C VAL A 116 -7.24 31.49 10.33
N SER A 117 -7.94 31.46 9.20
CA SER A 117 -7.57 32.17 8.00
C SER A 117 -7.94 33.65 8.05
N ALA A 118 -7.18 34.47 7.34
CA ALA A 118 -7.54 35.84 7.05
C ALA A 118 -8.72 35.88 6.07
N PRO A 119 -9.62 36.87 6.19
CA PRO A 119 -10.74 37.05 5.27
C PRO A 119 -10.28 37.04 3.80
N ILE A 120 -11.14 36.57 2.89
CA ILE A 120 -10.80 36.46 1.45
C ILE A 120 -10.49 37.82 0.81
N ASN A 121 -10.97 38.90 1.42
CA ASN A 121 -10.63 40.26 1.06
C ASN A 121 -10.52 41.15 2.30
N ALA A 122 -9.55 42.07 2.30
CA ALA A 122 -9.27 42.94 3.44
C ALA A 122 -10.36 43.99 3.71
N THR A 123 -11.22 44.28 2.73
CA THR A 123 -12.30 45.27 2.85
C THR A 123 -13.61 44.73 2.28
N ASN A 124 -14.71 45.43 2.51
CA ASN A 124 -16.00 45.06 1.92
C ASN A 124 -16.04 45.29 0.39
N ASP A 125 -15.08 46.03 -0.17
CA ASP A 125 -14.99 46.28 -1.61
C ASP A 125 -14.27 45.13 -2.32
N VAL A 126 -15.05 44.30 -3.00
CA VAL A 126 -14.60 43.10 -3.71
C VAL A 126 -14.50 43.31 -5.23
N SER A 127 -14.46 44.56 -5.68
CA SER A 127 -14.35 44.93 -7.11
C SER A 127 -13.01 44.58 -7.77
N ALA A 128 -12.00 44.24 -6.97
CA ALA A 128 -10.68 43.80 -7.45
C ALA A 128 -10.38 42.33 -7.12
N LEU A 129 -11.23 41.65 -6.35
CA LEU A 129 -11.00 40.25 -5.95
C LEU A 129 -11.51 39.33 -7.06
N LEU A 130 -10.60 38.71 -7.81
CA LEU A 130 -10.95 37.71 -8.82
C LEU A 130 -11.48 36.43 -8.17
N VAL A 131 -12.48 35.82 -8.82
CA VAL A 131 -13.05 34.53 -8.40
C VAL A 131 -11.98 33.45 -8.34
N SER A 132 -11.02 33.48 -9.27
CA SER A 132 -9.88 32.55 -9.32
C SER A 132 -8.83 32.77 -8.22
N GLU A 133 -8.80 33.95 -7.59
CA GLU A 133 -7.84 34.30 -6.53
C GLU A 133 -8.44 34.12 -5.12
N MET A 134 -9.73 33.81 -5.01
CA MET A 134 -10.37 33.58 -3.72
C MET A 134 -9.80 32.35 -3.02
N ARG A 135 -9.28 32.56 -1.81
CA ARG A 135 -8.75 31.51 -0.93
C ARG A 135 -9.87 30.69 -0.28
N LEU A 136 -10.54 29.85 -1.06
CA LEU A 136 -11.67 29.04 -0.60
C LEU A 136 -11.28 27.58 -0.33
N PRO A 137 -11.98 26.87 0.58
CA PRO A 137 -11.77 25.44 0.82
C PRO A 137 -11.93 24.57 -0.42
N THR A 138 -12.74 25.03 -1.37
CA THR A 138 -12.94 24.41 -2.67
C THR A 138 -13.01 25.52 -3.70
N ALA A 139 -12.12 25.49 -4.68
CA ALA A 139 -12.10 26.48 -5.76
C ALA A 139 -13.43 26.51 -6.52
N VAL A 140 -13.80 27.70 -7.00
CA VAL A 140 -15.00 27.86 -7.83
C VAL A 140 -14.76 27.21 -9.19
N THR A 141 -15.64 26.30 -9.57
CA THR A 141 -15.77 25.75 -10.92
C THR A 141 -16.61 26.71 -11.74
N THR A 142 -16.09 27.15 -12.87
CA THR A 142 -16.83 28.01 -13.80
C THR A 142 -18.07 27.33 -14.37
N GLY A 143 -19.02 28.14 -14.79
CA GLY A 143 -20.27 27.65 -15.36
C GLY A 143 -21.46 28.39 -14.80
N ASN A 144 -22.59 27.69 -14.72
CA ASN A 144 -23.87 28.29 -14.39
C ASN A 144 -24.34 27.83 -13.01
N PHE A 145 -24.89 28.76 -12.24
CA PHE A 145 -25.71 28.46 -11.07
C PHE A 145 -27.04 29.23 -11.18
N THR A 146 -28.02 28.88 -10.36
CA THR A 146 -29.33 29.52 -10.42
C THR A 146 -29.75 30.21 -9.12
N ILE A 147 -30.41 31.37 -9.25
CA ILE A 147 -31.02 32.11 -8.15
C ILE A 147 -32.43 32.52 -8.58
N ASN A 148 -33.44 32.18 -7.76
CA ASN A 148 -34.86 32.39 -8.05
C ASN A 148 -35.27 31.85 -9.44
N GLY A 149 -34.69 30.72 -9.86
CA GLY A 149 -34.91 30.11 -11.16
C GLY A 149 -34.19 30.78 -12.35
N GLN A 150 -33.46 31.87 -12.10
CA GLN A 150 -32.70 32.60 -13.11
C GLN A 150 -31.26 32.12 -13.17
N THR A 151 -30.74 31.94 -14.38
CA THR A 151 -29.36 31.50 -14.61
C THR A 151 -28.37 32.65 -14.44
N VAL A 152 -27.30 32.39 -13.69
CA VAL A 152 -26.14 33.28 -13.52
C VAL A 152 -24.89 32.52 -13.93
N THR A 153 -24.05 33.13 -14.76
CA THR A 153 -22.77 32.56 -15.20
C THR A 153 -21.62 33.14 -14.39
N VAL A 154 -20.71 32.29 -13.94
CA VAL A 154 -19.46 32.67 -13.28
C VAL A 154 -18.25 32.15 -14.08
N GLU A 155 -17.28 33.03 -14.28
CA GLU A 155 -16.04 32.81 -15.01
C GLU A 155 -14.82 33.08 -14.10
N GLU A 156 -13.65 32.55 -14.44
CA GLU A 156 -12.43 32.72 -13.63
C GLU A 156 -11.94 34.17 -13.59
N THR A 157 -12.23 34.93 -14.64
CA THR A 157 -11.85 36.34 -14.81
C THR A 157 -12.84 37.30 -14.16
N ASP A 158 -13.98 36.80 -13.67
CA ASP A 158 -14.92 37.64 -12.94
C ASP A 158 -14.31 38.03 -11.60
N THR A 159 -14.57 39.26 -11.17
CA THR A 159 -14.43 39.63 -9.76
C THR A 159 -15.65 39.15 -8.98
N LEU A 160 -15.53 39.02 -7.66
CA LEU A 160 -16.69 38.69 -6.82
C LEU A 160 -17.80 39.77 -6.96
N GLN A 161 -17.42 41.03 -7.18
CA GLN A 161 -18.36 42.09 -7.50
C GLN A 161 -19.08 41.86 -8.84
N ASP A 162 -18.36 41.43 -9.89
CA ASP A 162 -18.98 41.11 -11.18
C ASP A 162 -20.02 40.01 -11.02
N VAL A 163 -19.77 39.00 -10.17
CA VAL A 163 -20.75 37.95 -9.89
C VAL A 163 -21.98 38.53 -9.17
N PHE A 164 -21.80 39.42 -8.19
CA PHE A 164 -22.94 40.11 -7.55
C PHE A 164 -23.77 40.93 -8.54
N ASP A 165 -23.11 41.62 -9.47
CA ASP A 165 -23.78 42.42 -10.50
C ASP A 165 -24.51 41.53 -11.52
N LYS A 166 -23.93 40.37 -11.87
CA LYS A 166 -24.59 39.35 -12.70
C LYS A 166 -25.83 38.75 -12.01
N ILE A 167 -25.76 38.50 -10.70
CA ILE A 167 -26.93 38.05 -9.90
C ILE A 167 -28.03 39.11 -9.93
N SER A 168 -27.69 40.37 -9.66
CA SER A 168 -28.63 41.49 -9.69
C SER A 168 -29.27 41.61 -11.08
N THR A 169 -28.46 41.57 -12.14
CA THR A 169 -28.94 41.66 -13.53
C THR A 169 -29.89 40.51 -13.90
N ALA A 170 -29.51 39.26 -13.62
CA ALA A 170 -30.32 38.08 -13.96
C ALA A 170 -31.68 38.04 -13.24
N THR A 171 -31.73 38.59 -12.02
CA THR A 171 -32.95 38.66 -11.21
C THR A 171 -33.76 39.96 -11.41
N GLY A 172 -33.34 40.85 -12.31
CA GLY A 172 -34.00 42.14 -12.55
C GLY A 172 -33.88 43.12 -11.37
N GLY A 173 -32.77 43.05 -10.64
CA GLY A 173 -32.47 43.88 -9.47
C GLY A 173 -33.11 43.40 -8.17
N GLN A 174 -33.76 42.23 -8.17
CA GLN A 174 -34.47 41.72 -6.99
C GLN A 174 -33.53 41.13 -5.94
N VAL A 175 -32.39 40.56 -6.35
CA VAL A 175 -31.41 39.98 -5.44
C VAL A 175 -30.10 40.73 -5.58
N THR A 176 -29.56 41.20 -4.46
CA THR A 176 -28.25 41.88 -4.40
C THR A 176 -27.30 41.11 -3.52
N GLY A 177 -26.04 40.99 -3.93
CA GLY A 177 -24.96 40.42 -3.13
C GLY A 177 -24.14 41.49 -2.41
N SER A 178 -23.56 41.12 -1.27
CA SER A 178 -22.60 41.93 -0.51
C SER A 178 -21.61 41.01 0.20
N TYR A 179 -20.41 41.53 0.47
CA TYR A 179 -19.39 40.87 1.28
C TYR A 179 -19.08 41.69 2.54
N ASP A 180 -18.88 41.00 3.66
CA ASP A 180 -18.46 41.59 4.93
C ASP A 180 -17.09 41.02 5.34
N ALA A 181 -16.06 41.86 5.30
CA ALA A 181 -14.68 41.49 5.64
C ALA A 181 -14.48 41.22 7.14
N ALA A 182 -15.34 41.75 8.02
CA ALA A 182 -15.21 41.52 9.45
C ALA A 182 -15.67 40.11 9.86
N THR A 183 -16.64 39.56 9.13
CA THR A 183 -17.15 38.21 9.35
C THR A 183 -16.71 37.21 8.30
N ASP A 184 -16.07 37.68 7.22
CA ASP A 184 -15.66 36.93 6.04
C ASP A 184 -16.85 36.17 5.41
N ARG A 185 -17.97 36.87 5.23
CA ARG A 185 -19.21 36.26 4.72
C ARG A 185 -19.78 36.99 3.53
N VAL A 186 -20.34 36.21 2.62
CA VAL A 186 -21.18 36.71 1.53
C VAL A 186 -22.63 36.66 1.98
N THR A 187 -23.39 37.71 1.66
CA THR A 187 -24.82 37.79 1.92
C THR A 187 -25.57 38.21 0.67
N LEU A 188 -26.61 37.44 0.32
CA LEU A 188 -27.59 37.75 -0.71
C LEU A 188 -28.86 38.27 -0.03
N SER A 189 -29.38 39.39 -0.49
CA SER A 189 -30.58 40.02 0.08
C SER A 189 -31.62 40.32 -1.00
N SER A 190 -32.90 40.19 -0.64
CA SER A 190 -34.05 40.49 -1.49
C SER A 190 -35.25 40.96 -0.67
N ALA A 191 -36.27 41.49 -1.35
CA ALA A 191 -37.58 41.77 -0.75
C ALA A 191 -38.47 40.52 -0.64
N SER A 192 -38.17 39.46 -1.40
CA SER A 192 -38.89 38.18 -1.40
C SER A 192 -37.95 37.03 -1.03
N THR A 193 -38.51 35.86 -0.71
CA THR A 193 -37.71 34.67 -0.43
C THR A 193 -36.74 34.36 -1.56
N ILE A 194 -35.49 34.05 -1.20
CA ILE A 194 -34.45 33.65 -2.12
C ILE A 194 -34.45 32.12 -2.20
N THR A 195 -34.46 31.60 -3.42
CA THR A 195 -34.25 30.18 -3.73
C THR A 195 -32.94 30.05 -4.49
N LEU A 196 -32.04 29.22 -3.98
CA LEU A 196 -30.72 28.96 -4.53
C LEU A 196 -30.68 27.59 -5.20
N GLY A 197 -29.97 27.53 -6.31
CA GLY A 197 -29.59 26.29 -6.95
C GLY A 197 -30.68 25.66 -7.82
N GLY A 198 -30.22 24.86 -8.77
CA GLY A 198 -31.05 24.14 -9.73
C GLY A 198 -30.38 22.84 -10.13
N GLY A 199 -31.17 21.82 -10.47
CA GLY A 199 -30.63 20.49 -10.81
C GLY A 199 -29.77 20.43 -12.08
N ALA A 200 -29.69 21.54 -12.83
CA ALA A 200 -28.87 21.69 -14.04
C ALA A 200 -27.66 22.63 -13.83
N ASP A 201 -27.40 23.07 -12.59
CA ASP A 201 -26.27 23.93 -12.28
C ASP A 201 -24.95 23.17 -12.54
N THR A 202 -24.00 23.86 -13.19
CA THR A 202 -22.68 23.30 -13.53
C THR A 202 -21.55 23.94 -12.72
N SER A 203 -21.79 25.11 -12.11
CA SER A 203 -20.87 25.74 -11.18
C SER A 203 -21.14 25.29 -9.75
N ASN A 204 -20.09 25.20 -8.94
CA ASN A 204 -20.18 24.99 -7.50
C ASN A 204 -20.18 26.31 -6.69
N PHE A 205 -20.31 27.49 -7.31
CA PHE A 205 -20.16 28.80 -6.67
C PHE A 205 -20.93 28.95 -5.35
N LEU A 206 -22.21 28.56 -5.33
CA LEU A 206 -23.06 28.60 -4.14
C LEU A 206 -22.50 27.74 -2.99
N TYR A 207 -22.01 26.53 -3.32
CA TYR A 207 -21.40 25.63 -2.35
C TYR A 207 -20.04 26.15 -1.86
N ALA A 208 -19.20 26.66 -2.78
CA ALA A 208 -17.88 27.19 -2.45
C ALA A 208 -17.97 28.39 -1.48
N LEU A 209 -18.99 29.24 -1.63
CA LEU A 209 -19.28 30.36 -0.72
C LEU A 209 -20.18 29.98 0.47
N LYS A 210 -20.45 28.68 0.68
CA LYS A 210 -21.24 28.15 1.80
C LYS A 210 -22.65 28.76 1.89
N LEU A 211 -23.27 29.07 0.75
CA LEU A 211 -24.62 29.63 0.64
C LEU A 211 -25.65 28.50 0.48
N TYR A 212 -26.59 28.41 1.43
CA TYR A 212 -27.61 27.36 1.46
C TYR A 212 -29.01 27.95 1.60
N ASN A 213 -30.00 27.30 0.97
CA ASN A 213 -31.41 27.67 1.13
C ASN A 213 -31.80 27.67 2.61
N ASN A 214 -32.47 28.74 3.02
CA ASN A 214 -32.93 28.94 4.40
C ASN A 214 -34.38 29.47 4.48
N ASP A 215 -35.14 29.35 3.39
CA ASP A 215 -36.53 29.80 3.24
C ASP A 215 -36.77 31.29 3.57
N SER A 216 -35.73 32.12 3.49
CA SER A 216 -35.78 33.54 3.84
C SER A 216 -35.42 34.45 2.67
N ASN A 217 -35.63 35.75 2.85
CA ASN A 217 -35.23 36.79 1.89
C ASN A 217 -33.78 37.26 2.08
N THR A 218 -33.02 36.63 2.98
CA THR A 218 -31.60 36.90 3.22
C THR A 218 -30.83 35.60 3.41
N VAL A 219 -29.95 35.27 2.47
CA VAL A 219 -29.07 34.12 2.57
C VAL A 219 -27.67 34.61 2.87
N SER A 220 -27.08 34.19 3.98
CA SER A 220 -25.68 34.45 4.31
C SER A 220 -24.87 33.15 4.29
N SER A 221 -23.58 33.25 4.01
CA SER A 221 -22.64 32.13 4.15
C SER A 221 -22.75 31.49 5.54
N ALA A 222 -22.78 30.16 5.59
CA ALA A 222 -22.96 29.42 6.85
C ALA A 222 -21.80 29.61 7.85
N ALA A 223 -20.61 29.91 7.34
CA ALA A 223 -19.38 30.19 8.09
C ALA A 223 -18.53 31.21 7.31
N ALA A 224 -17.39 31.62 7.87
CA ALA A 224 -16.36 32.33 7.10
C ALA A 224 -16.02 31.54 5.84
N VAL A 225 -15.86 32.21 4.70
CA VAL A 225 -15.67 31.55 3.40
C VAL A 225 -14.21 31.26 3.08
N GLY A 226 -13.29 31.98 3.72
CA GLY A 226 -11.85 31.86 3.60
C GLY A 226 -11.28 30.56 4.13
N SER A 227 -10.05 30.30 3.71
CA SER A 227 -9.26 29.14 4.12
C SER A 227 -7.78 29.43 3.98
N VAL A 228 -6.96 28.75 4.75
CA VAL A 228 -5.49 28.81 4.62
C VAL A 228 -5.03 28.16 3.32
N SER A 229 -4.18 28.86 2.56
CA SER A 229 -3.49 28.28 1.40
C SER A 229 -2.33 27.40 1.88
N LEU A 230 -2.46 26.08 1.74
CA LEU A 230 -1.46 25.17 2.29
C LEU A 230 -0.10 25.20 1.58
N ASN A 231 -0.08 25.54 0.29
CA ASN A 231 1.12 25.43 -0.55
C ASN A 231 1.86 26.75 -0.76
N ASP A 232 1.28 27.86 -0.34
CA ASP A 232 1.95 29.17 -0.35
C ASP A 232 2.86 29.28 0.87
N ALA A 233 3.87 30.15 0.79
CA ALA A 233 4.73 30.46 1.93
C ALA A 233 3.87 30.89 3.13
N ILE A 234 4.26 30.56 4.36
CA ILE A 234 3.48 30.86 5.57
C ILE A 234 3.07 32.34 5.67
N ALA A 235 3.93 33.26 5.25
CA ALA A 235 3.66 34.69 5.22
C ALA A 235 2.49 35.07 4.27
N ASP A 236 2.31 34.31 3.19
CA ASP A 236 1.32 34.54 2.14
C ASP A 236 0.16 33.53 2.16
N ALA A 237 0.22 32.53 3.05
CA ALA A 237 -0.80 31.50 3.22
C ALA A 237 -2.17 32.04 3.70
N GLY A 238 -2.19 33.32 4.08
CA GLY A 238 -3.37 34.04 4.54
C GLY A 238 -3.86 33.54 5.90
N LEU A 239 -2.95 33.41 6.85
CA LEU A 239 -3.30 33.23 8.26
C LEU A 239 -3.88 34.54 8.81
N GLY A 240 -4.95 34.44 9.61
CA GLY A 240 -5.66 35.59 10.17
C GLY A 240 -4.86 36.33 11.25
N THR A 241 -3.94 35.62 11.91
CA THR A 241 -2.97 36.21 12.84
C THR A 241 -1.58 36.18 12.22
N ALA A 242 -0.91 37.33 12.17
CA ALA A 242 0.43 37.44 11.62
C ALA A 242 1.46 36.74 12.52
N VAL A 243 2.41 36.04 11.89
CA VAL A 243 3.55 35.43 12.58
C VAL A 243 4.64 36.48 12.75
N THR A 244 4.87 36.91 13.99
CA THR A 244 5.79 38.00 14.35
C THR A 244 6.96 37.54 15.22
N ALA A 245 6.87 36.37 15.85
CA ALA A 245 7.94 35.80 16.67
C ALA A 245 9.01 35.08 15.82
N VAL A 246 9.58 35.80 14.86
CA VAL A 246 10.65 35.34 13.98
C VAL A 246 11.85 36.27 14.03
N ASP A 247 13.02 35.78 13.61
CA ASP A 247 14.19 36.63 13.41
C ASP A 247 14.09 37.51 12.15
N GLY A 248 15.11 38.34 11.90
CA GLY A 248 15.13 39.23 10.74
C GLY A 248 15.21 38.53 9.37
N SER A 249 15.42 37.21 9.35
CA SER A 249 15.38 36.36 8.14
C SER A 249 14.09 35.55 8.05
N GLY A 250 13.15 35.71 8.98
CA GLY A 250 11.88 34.99 9.00
C GLY A 250 11.96 33.61 9.66
N ASN A 251 13.07 33.26 10.34
CA ASN A 251 13.18 31.97 11.01
C ASN A 251 12.47 32.00 12.37
N GLY A 252 11.69 30.96 12.63
CA GLY A 252 11.04 30.70 13.91
C GLY A 252 11.13 29.22 14.30
N SER A 253 10.68 28.90 15.51
CA SER A 253 10.57 27.52 15.95
C SER A 253 9.56 27.38 17.09
N PHE A 254 8.87 26.26 17.13
CA PHE A 254 8.03 25.85 18.25
C PHE A 254 8.41 24.43 18.69
N THR A 255 7.83 23.98 19.80
CA THR A 255 7.98 22.58 20.25
C THR A 255 6.64 21.89 20.37
N ILE A 256 6.60 20.60 20.02
CA ILE A 256 5.49 19.68 20.31
C ILE A 256 6.08 18.50 21.08
N ASN A 257 5.54 18.20 22.26
CA ASN A 257 6.05 17.15 23.16
C ASN A 257 7.57 17.25 23.44
N GLY A 258 8.09 18.48 23.46
CA GLY A 258 9.52 18.75 23.66
C GLY A 258 10.41 18.61 22.42
N VAL A 259 9.86 18.18 21.28
CA VAL A 259 10.56 18.10 19.99
C VAL A 259 10.45 19.45 19.27
N THR A 260 11.60 20.01 18.89
CA THR A 260 11.67 21.30 18.18
C THR A 260 11.33 21.14 16.70
N ILE A 261 10.42 22.00 16.22
CA ILE A 261 10.05 22.17 14.83
C ILE A 261 10.45 23.59 14.41
N SER A 262 11.46 23.69 13.55
CA SER A 262 11.88 24.97 12.97
C SER A 262 11.09 25.28 11.70
N TYR A 263 10.95 26.56 11.39
CA TYR A 263 10.33 27.04 10.15
C TYR A 263 10.93 28.35 9.65
N ASN A 264 10.75 28.66 8.37
CA ASN A 264 10.97 29.99 7.81
C ASN A 264 9.68 30.49 7.15
N VAL A 265 9.17 31.65 7.56
CA VAL A 265 7.86 32.14 7.08
C VAL A 265 7.82 32.53 5.60
N ASN A 266 8.98 32.78 4.99
CA ASN A 266 9.09 33.19 3.59
C ASN A 266 9.40 32.02 2.65
N ASP A 267 9.97 30.93 3.18
CA ASP A 267 10.42 29.78 2.38
C ASP A 267 9.57 28.53 2.58
N ASP A 268 9.09 28.27 3.81
CA ASP A 268 8.25 27.10 4.10
C ASP A 268 6.78 27.41 3.82
N SER A 269 6.08 26.42 3.28
CA SER A 269 4.62 26.41 3.21
C SER A 269 3.98 25.85 4.48
N VAL A 270 2.69 26.10 4.68
CA VAL A 270 1.95 25.47 5.80
C VAL A 270 1.91 23.94 5.64
N GLN A 271 1.87 23.43 4.40
CA GLN A 271 1.97 22.01 4.11
C GLN A 271 3.32 21.42 4.53
N ASP A 272 4.41 22.17 4.42
CA ASP A 272 5.73 21.75 4.91
C ASP A 272 5.72 21.60 6.44
N ILE A 273 5.05 22.49 7.15
CA ILE A 273 4.89 22.41 8.62
C ILE A 273 4.08 21.18 9.02
N ILE A 274 2.93 20.95 8.37
CA ILE A 274 2.12 19.74 8.60
C ILE A 274 2.97 18.49 8.39
N THR A 275 3.70 18.44 7.27
CA THR A 275 4.56 17.30 6.92
C THR A 275 5.66 17.11 7.96
N ARG A 276 6.36 18.18 8.33
CA ARG A 276 7.46 18.17 9.29
C ARG A 276 7.01 17.70 10.67
N VAL A 277 5.84 18.14 11.15
CA VAL A 277 5.23 17.63 12.39
C VAL A 277 4.91 16.14 12.26
N ASN A 278 4.22 15.73 11.18
CA ASN A 278 3.79 14.35 10.96
C ASN A 278 4.93 13.34 10.80
N THR A 279 6.10 13.79 10.35
CA THR A 279 7.31 12.97 10.21
C THR A 279 8.30 13.11 11.37
N SER A 280 8.01 13.97 12.35
CA SER A 280 8.90 14.21 13.49
C SER A 280 8.76 13.13 14.58
N ASP A 281 9.72 13.11 15.50
CA ASP A 281 9.67 12.29 16.71
C ASP A 281 8.70 12.85 17.78
N ALA A 282 7.90 13.87 17.46
CA ALA A 282 6.91 14.44 18.39
C ALA A 282 5.74 13.50 18.69
N GLU A 283 5.63 12.38 17.95
CA GLU A 283 4.57 11.37 18.05
C GLU A 283 3.16 11.95 17.91
N VAL A 284 2.98 12.95 17.05
CA VAL A 284 1.71 13.64 16.82
C VAL A 284 1.42 13.71 15.33
N THR A 285 0.14 13.55 14.99
CA THR A 285 -0.38 13.87 13.66
C THR A 285 -1.07 15.23 13.70
N MET A 286 -0.58 16.15 12.88
CA MET A 286 -1.20 17.42 12.53
C MET A 286 -2.07 17.27 11.27
N THR A 287 -3.27 17.85 11.33
CA THR A 287 -4.18 17.95 10.19
C THR A 287 -4.78 19.34 10.12
N TYR A 288 -5.17 19.76 8.91
CA TYR A 288 -5.97 20.95 8.66
C TYR A 288 -7.29 20.55 8.02
N ASP A 289 -8.40 21.04 8.57
CA ASP A 289 -9.74 20.88 8.03
C ASP A 289 -10.17 22.22 7.44
N ALA A 290 -10.22 22.32 6.10
CA ALA A 290 -10.61 23.54 5.40
C ALA A 290 -12.10 23.88 5.53
N VAL A 291 -12.97 22.93 5.90
CA VAL A 291 -14.41 23.20 6.10
C VAL A 291 -14.61 24.00 7.39
N THR A 292 -13.93 23.58 8.46
CA THR A 292 -13.95 24.25 9.77
C THR A 292 -12.83 25.28 9.96
N ASP A 293 -11.98 25.45 8.94
CA ASP A 293 -10.80 26.31 8.90
C ASP A 293 -9.96 26.21 10.19
N ARG A 294 -9.49 24.99 10.46
CA ARG A 294 -8.89 24.65 11.76
C ARG A 294 -7.81 23.59 11.67
N PHE A 295 -6.73 23.81 12.42
CA PHE A 295 -5.70 22.81 12.67
C PHE A 295 -6.00 21.96 13.90
N THR A 296 -5.62 20.68 13.84
CA THR A 296 -5.75 19.73 14.95
C THR A 296 -4.46 18.95 15.10
N LEU A 297 -4.03 18.74 16.34
CA LEU A 297 -2.94 17.85 16.71
C LEU A 297 -3.51 16.64 17.45
N THR A 298 -3.22 15.43 16.98
CA THR A 298 -3.66 14.18 17.60
C THR A 298 -2.45 13.34 17.99
N ASN A 299 -2.37 12.89 19.24
CA ASN A 299 -1.30 11.99 19.66
C ASN A 299 -1.37 10.65 18.88
N ASN A 300 -0.25 10.15 18.41
CA ASN A 300 -0.18 8.84 17.73
C ASN A 300 -0.37 7.69 18.72
N ASN A 301 0.02 7.91 19.97
CA ASN A 301 -0.16 6.99 21.07
C ASN A 301 -1.47 7.27 21.82
N THR A 302 -2.15 6.21 22.22
CA THR A 302 -3.31 6.29 23.13
C THR A 302 -2.84 6.54 24.56
N GLY A 303 -3.79 6.86 25.45
CA GLY A 303 -3.56 7.02 26.87
C GLY A 303 -3.94 8.40 27.36
N ASP A 304 -3.93 8.57 28.68
CA ASP A 304 -4.20 9.84 29.36
C ASP A 304 -2.97 10.75 29.36
N VAL A 305 -2.49 11.12 28.17
CA VAL A 305 -1.31 11.97 27.95
C VAL A 305 -1.71 13.31 27.33
N ASP A 306 -0.97 14.39 27.51
CA ASP A 306 -1.27 15.67 26.85
C ASP A 306 -0.62 15.74 25.45
N VAL A 307 -1.03 16.69 24.62
CA VAL A 307 -0.26 17.20 23.48
C VAL A 307 0.31 18.55 23.88
N ALA A 308 1.52 18.51 24.45
CA ALA A 308 2.18 19.69 24.98
C ALA A 308 2.77 20.51 23.84
N VAL A 309 2.52 21.82 23.84
CA VAL A 309 3.07 22.75 22.85
C VAL A 309 3.69 23.94 23.54
N SER A 310 4.76 24.49 22.97
CA SER A 310 5.38 25.72 23.48
C SER A 310 6.02 26.51 22.36
N GLU A 311 5.73 27.80 22.34
CA GLU A 311 6.32 28.82 21.47
C GLU A 311 6.20 30.19 22.16
N SER A 312 7.02 31.16 21.72
CA SER A 312 6.86 32.57 22.10
C SER A 312 5.54 33.13 21.58
N ALA A 313 4.97 34.11 22.31
CA ALA A 313 3.79 34.84 21.84
C ALA A 313 4.06 35.54 20.49
N GLY A 314 3.07 35.57 19.61
CA GLY A 314 3.20 36.02 18.22
C GLY A 314 3.80 34.98 17.28
N GLY A 315 3.97 33.73 17.72
CA GLY A 315 4.52 32.64 16.92
C GLY A 315 3.51 31.95 16.01
N LEU A 316 3.98 30.96 15.26
CA LEU A 316 3.19 30.22 14.29
C LEU A 316 2.06 29.41 14.95
N LEU A 317 2.26 28.81 16.11
CA LEU A 317 1.20 28.09 16.83
C LEU A 317 0.03 29.00 17.19
N GLU A 318 0.26 30.29 17.46
CA GLU A 318 -0.82 31.26 17.66
C GLU A 318 -1.58 31.51 16.35
N ALA A 319 -0.86 31.67 15.24
CA ALA A 319 -1.46 31.85 13.91
C ALA A 319 -2.25 30.62 13.43
N LEU A 320 -1.82 29.41 13.79
CA LEU A 320 -2.53 28.16 13.52
C LEU A 320 -3.65 27.88 14.54
N GLY A 321 -3.84 28.75 15.54
CA GLY A 321 -4.82 28.60 16.60
C GLY A 321 -4.51 27.45 17.58
N LEU A 322 -3.29 26.92 17.59
CA LEU A 322 -2.84 25.76 18.36
C LEU A 322 -2.05 26.10 19.63
N ASN A 323 -1.95 27.38 19.99
CA ASN A 323 -1.24 27.84 21.20
C ASN A 323 -1.88 27.30 22.50
N SER A 324 -1.42 27.80 23.66
CA SER A 324 -1.88 27.34 24.98
C SER A 324 -3.38 27.56 25.26
N THR A 325 -4.11 28.35 24.46
CA THR A 325 -5.56 28.55 24.61
C THR A 325 -6.40 27.55 23.81
N ALA A 326 -5.77 26.75 22.94
CA ALA A 326 -6.43 25.68 22.20
C ALA A 326 -7.09 24.66 23.14
N THR A 327 -8.22 24.10 22.71
CA THR A 327 -8.95 23.12 23.52
C THR A 327 -8.23 21.77 23.48
N VAL A 328 -7.93 21.20 24.64
CA VAL A 328 -7.33 19.86 24.74
C VAL A 328 -8.36 18.87 25.27
N THR A 329 -8.66 17.85 24.47
CA THR A 329 -9.37 16.65 24.92
C THR A 329 -8.33 15.58 25.23
N ARG A 330 -8.17 15.25 26.52
CA ARG A 330 -7.25 14.19 26.93
C ARG A 330 -7.81 12.81 26.55
N GLY A 331 -6.92 11.95 26.11
CA GLY A 331 -7.18 10.54 25.88
C GLY A 331 -7.44 9.81 27.19
N SER A 332 -7.87 8.57 27.07
CA SER A 332 -8.13 7.67 28.19
C SER A 332 -7.11 6.54 28.18
N ASN A 333 -6.78 6.02 29.36
CA ASN A 333 -6.12 4.72 29.48
C ASN A 333 -7.15 3.59 29.31
N ALA A 334 -6.69 2.45 28.80
CA ALA A 334 -7.44 1.22 28.82
C ALA A 334 -7.51 0.67 30.25
N GLU A 335 -8.63 0.04 30.58
CA GLU A 335 -8.85 -0.68 31.82
C GLU A 335 -9.34 -2.08 31.51
N PHE A 336 -8.68 -3.08 32.09
CA PHE A 336 -9.05 -4.47 31.93
C PHE A 336 -8.70 -5.30 33.17
N THR A 337 -9.22 -6.52 33.24
CA THR A 337 -8.81 -7.52 34.23
C THR A 337 -8.26 -8.75 33.53
N LEU A 338 -7.36 -9.47 34.19
CA LEU A 338 -6.85 -10.77 33.75
C LEU A 338 -7.30 -11.84 34.74
N ASN A 339 -7.94 -12.91 34.23
CA ASN A 339 -8.41 -14.06 35.01
C ASN A 339 -9.28 -13.68 36.22
N GLY A 340 -10.11 -12.63 36.08
CA GLY A 340 -10.97 -12.11 37.15
C GLY A 340 -10.21 -11.44 38.30
N GLY A 341 -8.93 -11.11 38.10
CA GLY A 341 -8.11 -10.36 39.06
C GLY A 341 -8.49 -8.87 39.14
N GLY A 342 -7.62 -8.09 39.78
CA GLY A 342 -7.79 -6.64 39.90
C GLY A 342 -7.70 -5.90 38.56
N THR A 343 -8.19 -4.66 38.55
CA THR A 343 -8.08 -3.78 37.37
C THR A 343 -6.63 -3.43 37.08
N ILE A 344 -6.24 -3.66 35.83
CA ILE A 344 -4.98 -3.27 35.23
C ILE A 344 -5.25 -2.07 34.32
N VAL A 345 -4.37 -1.07 34.39
CA VAL A 345 -4.44 0.16 33.60
C VAL A 345 -3.31 0.15 32.59
N SER A 346 -3.61 0.48 31.34
CA SER A 346 -2.64 0.57 30.25
C SER A 346 -2.85 1.83 29.42
N ALA A 347 -1.77 2.50 29.02
CA ALA A 347 -1.87 3.59 28.05
C ALA A 347 -2.20 3.07 26.63
N SER A 348 -1.98 1.79 26.35
CA SER A 348 -2.20 1.16 25.05
C SER A 348 -3.37 0.17 25.08
N ASN A 349 -4.01 -0.03 23.93
CA ASN A 349 -4.93 -1.14 23.68
C ASN A 349 -4.22 -2.45 23.32
N THR A 350 -2.90 -2.41 23.11
CA THR A 350 -2.04 -3.59 23.06
C THR A 350 -1.47 -3.83 24.44
N PHE A 351 -1.90 -4.92 25.07
CA PHE A 351 -1.46 -5.36 26.38
C PHE A 351 -0.37 -6.41 26.17
N ASP A 352 0.87 -6.06 26.51
CA ASP A 352 1.99 -6.99 26.45
C ASP A 352 2.34 -7.56 27.85
N ALA A 353 3.31 -8.47 27.87
CA ALA A 353 3.80 -9.13 29.08
C ALA A 353 4.25 -8.15 30.18
N SER A 354 4.69 -6.92 29.85
CA SER A 354 5.07 -5.92 30.85
C SER A 354 3.86 -5.34 31.58
N VAL A 355 2.69 -5.32 30.93
CA VAL A 355 1.43 -4.80 31.47
C VAL A 355 0.70 -5.87 32.27
N HIS A 356 0.54 -7.08 31.71
CA HIS A 356 -0.29 -8.12 32.31
C HIS A 356 0.51 -9.27 32.96
N GLY A 357 1.84 -9.29 32.85
CA GLY A 357 2.72 -10.24 33.54
C GLY A 357 2.79 -11.65 32.94
N VAL A 358 2.12 -11.93 31.82
CA VAL A 358 2.16 -13.24 31.16
C VAL A 358 3.27 -13.23 30.12
N THR A 359 4.38 -13.89 30.43
CA THR A 359 5.56 -13.92 29.54
C THR A 359 5.18 -14.38 28.14
N GLY A 360 5.67 -13.65 27.13
CA GLY A 360 5.55 -14.01 25.72
C GLY A 360 4.16 -13.82 25.10
N LEU A 361 3.16 -13.37 25.86
CA LEU A 361 1.82 -13.07 25.34
C LEU A 361 1.68 -11.55 25.11
N SER A 362 1.08 -11.19 23.97
CA SER A 362 0.63 -9.83 23.68
C SER A 362 -0.75 -9.88 23.02
N VAL A 363 -1.66 -9.02 23.46
CA VAL A 363 -3.07 -9.01 23.04
C VAL A 363 -3.49 -7.59 22.70
N THR A 364 -4.09 -7.39 21.54
CA THR A 364 -4.66 -6.10 21.13
C THR A 364 -6.18 -6.17 21.15
N ALA A 365 -6.79 -5.37 22.03
CA ALA A 365 -8.24 -5.22 22.12
C ALA A 365 -8.74 -4.09 21.22
N THR A 366 -9.81 -4.34 20.47
CA THR A 366 -10.46 -3.37 19.58
C THR A 366 -11.88 -3.02 20.02
N SER A 367 -12.39 -3.74 21.03
CA SER A 367 -13.75 -3.65 21.54
C SER A 367 -13.77 -3.93 23.05
N LEU A 368 -14.86 -3.54 23.73
CA LEU A 368 -15.09 -3.89 25.13
C LEU A 368 -15.64 -5.31 25.23
N GLY A 369 -15.39 -5.99 26.35
CA GLY A 369 -15.94 -7.32 26.62
C GLY A 369 -14.93 -8.27 27.22
N SER A 370 -15.40 -9.50 27.46
CA SER A 370 -14.58 -10.59 27.99
C SER A 370 -14.18 -11.56 26.89
N GLN A 371 -12.88 -11.82 26.80
CA GLN A 371 -12.26 -12.66 25.79
C GLN A 371 -11.35 -13.68 26.48
N THR A 372 -11.64 -14.96 26.30
CA THR A 372 -10.70 -16.03 26.67
C THR A 372 -9.76 -16.29 25.50
N ILE A 373 -8.46 -16.31 25.79
CA ILE A 373 -7.37 -16.53 24.84
C ILE A 373 -6.61 -17.77 25.27
N THR A 374 -6.47 -18.74 24.38
CA THR A 374 -5.75 -19.99 24.66
C THR A 374 -4.39 -19.96 23.96
N VAL A 375 -3.32 -20.06 24.75
CA VAL A 375 -1.95 -20.26 24.26
C VAL A 375 -1.68 -21.75 24.19
N GLY A 376 -1.63 -22.28 22.97
CA GLY A 376 -1.36 -23.68 22.65
C GLY A 376 0.06 -23.91 22.14
N SER A 377 0.48 -25.17 22.07
CA SER A 377 1.69 -25.55 21.34
C SER A 377 1.37 -25.75 19.86
N ASP A 378 2.16 -25.16 18.96
CA ASP A 378 2.07 -25.43 17.54
C ASP A 378 2.73 -26.78 17.22
N THR A 379 1.90 -27.79 16.95
CA THR A 379 2.35 -29.11 16.53
C THR A 379 2.34 -29.31 15.02
N GLU A 380 1.79 -28.38 14.24
CA GLU A 380 1.70 -28.50 12.78
C GLU A 380 3.03 -28.19 12.10
N GLY A 381 3.80 -27.22 12.61
CA GLY A 381 5.17 -26.96 12.17
C GLY A 381 6.09 -28.19 12.31
N ARG A 382 5.83 -29.05 13.31
CA ARG A 382 6.54 -30.33 13.51
C ARG A 382 6.22 -31.35 12.42
N GLY A 383 5.00 -31.34 11.87
CA GLY A 383 4.54 -32.26 10.83
C GLY A 383 5.09 -31.95 9.43
N VAL A 384 5.32 -30.67 9.12
CA VAL A 384 5.86 -30.24 7.82
C VAL A 384 7.34 -30.61 7.66
N GLY A 385 8.15 -30.46 8.72
CA GLY A 385 9.55 -30.89 8.72
C GLY A 385 9.70 -32.41 8.60
N HIS A 386 8.86 -33.17 9.33
CA HIS A 386 8.87 -34.62 9.28
C HIS A 386 8.36 -35.17 7.93
N SER A 387 7.35 -34.55 7.32
CA SER A 387 6.82 -34.96 6.01
C SER A 387 7.75 -34.62 4.85
N HIS A 388 8.47 -33.49 4.87
CA HIS A 388 9.51 -33.17 3.89
C HIS A 388 10.69 -34.14 3.96
N LEU A 389 11.20 -34.42 5.16
CA LEU A 389 12.24 -35.44 5.35
C LEU A 389 11.76 -36.82 4.91
N HIS A 390 10.53 -37.19 5.22
CA HIS A 390 9.96 -38.46 4.77
C HIS A 390 9.85 -38.52 3.23
N ARG A 391 9.46 -37.42 2.57
CA ARG A 391 9.41 -37.32 1.10
C ARG A 391 10.79 -37.42 0.46
N GLU A 392 11.81 -36.83 1.07
CA GLU A 392 13.18 -36.86 0.56
C GLU A 392 13.84 -38.24 0.80
N VAL A 393 13.56 -38.88 1.94
CA VAL A 393 13.94 -40.27 2.23
C VAL A 393 13.25 -41.24 1.26
N GLN A 394 11.97 -41.02 0.94
CA GLN A 394 11.22 -41.80 -0.06
C GLN A 394 11.70 -41.56 -1.51
N ARG A 395 12.42 -40.46 -1.78
CA ARG A 395 13.04 -40.15 -3.08
C ARG A 395 14.44 -40.74 -3.26
N ARG A 396 15.03 -41.36 -2.22
CA ARG A 396 16.28 -42.15 -2.31
C ARG A 396 16.34 -43.21 -3.43
N PRO A 397 15.24 -43.88 -3.85
CA PRO A 397 15.27 -44.83 -4.98
C PRO A 397 15.58 -44.19 -6.33
N ILE A 398 15.43 -42.86 -6.46
CA ILE A 398 15.78 -42.11 -7.67
C ILE A 398 17.29 -41.86 -7.72
N LEU A 399 17.92 -41.63 -6.56
CA LEU A 399 19.36 -41.45 -6.43
C LEU A 399 20.13 -42.77 -6.68
N HIS A 400 19.63 -43.89 -6.16
CA HIS A 400 20.21 -45.21 -6.47
C HIS A 400 20.02 -45.59 -7.94
N ARG A 401 18.84 -45.33 -8.54
CA ARG A 401 18.62 -45.53 -9.99
C ARG A 401 19.43 -44.59 -10.88
N PHE A 402 19.95 -43.49 -10.33
CA PHE A 402 20.81 -42.52 -11.01
C PHE A 402 22.26 -43.03 -11.08
N GLU A 403 22.81 -43.53 -9.96
CA GLU A 403 24.12 -44.20 -9.94
C GLU A 403 24.12 -45.45 -10.83
N ASP A 404 23.06 -46.26 -10.80
CA ASP A 404 22.93 -47.46 -11.62
C ASP A 404 22.83 -47.16 -13.13
N ARG A 405 22.09 -46.12 -13.54
CA ARG A 405 21.98 -45.75 -14.97
C ARG A 405 23.29 -45.25 -15.55
N HIS A 406 24.08 -44.48 -14.80
CA HIS A 406 25.40 -44.04 -15.26
C HIS A 406 26.43 -45.17 -15.29
N HIS A 407 26.33 -46.15 -14.37
CA HIS A 407 27.16 -47.35 -14.43
C HIS A 407 26.81 -48.29 -15.60
N CYS A 408 25.53 -48.43 -15.96
CA CYS A 408 25.10 -49.22 -17.12
C CYS A 408 25.52 -48.60 -18.46
N ARG A 409 25.44 -47.27 -18.63
CA ARG A 409 25.82 -46.59 -19.88
C ARG A 409 27.33 -46.72 -20.15
N ARG A 410 28.18 -46.62 -19.12
CA ARG A 410 29.64 -46.88 -19.21
C ARG A 410 30.00 -48.33 -19.55
N ARG A 411 29.17 -49.32 -19.19
CA ARG A 411 29.37 -50.73 -19.61
C ARG A 411 29.01 -50.93 -21.08
N GLY A 412 27.86 -50.40 -21.53
CA GLY A 412 27.42 -50.53 -22.92
C GLY A 412 28.37 -49.88 -23.93
N GLU A 413 28.97 -48.73 -23.60
CA GLU A 413 29.96 -48.08 -24.46
C GLU A 413 31.30 -48.83 -24.53
N ARG A 414 31.71 -49.51 -23.44
CA ARG A 414 32.91 -50.36 -23.43
C ARG A 414 32.72 -51.65 -24.22
N GLU A 415 31.53 -52.24 -24.20
CA GLU A 415 31.21 -53.44 -24.99
C GLU A 415 31.13 -53.14 -26.50
N ASN A 416 30.56 -52.01 -26.88
CA ASN A 416 30.45 -51.61 -28.30
C ASN A 416 31.81 -51.20 -28.90
N ALA A 417 32.72 -50.65 -28.08
CA ALA A 417 34.10 -50.39 -28.47
C ALA A 417 34.95 -51.66 -28.64
N ALA A 418 34.63 -52.74 -27.91
CA ALA A 418 35.30 -54.04 -28.04
C ALA A 418 34.88 -54.80 -29.31
N LEU A 419 33.60 -54.70 -29.70
CA LEU A 419 33.06 -55.39 -30.88
C LEU A 419 33.55 -54.82 -32.23
N ARG A 420 34.06 -53.58 -32.28
CA ARG A 420 34.60 -52.98 -33.53
C ARG A 420 36.08 -53.31 -33.81
N ARG A 421 36.76 -54.11 -32.98
CA ARG A 421 38.20 -54.43 -33.10
C ARG A 421 38.53 -55.87 -33.52
N GLN A 422 37.64 -56.59 -34.20
CA GLN A 422 37.99 -57.90 -34.81
C GLN A 422 37.61 -57.98 -36.29
N PRO A 423 38.57 -58.20 -37.21
CA PRO A 423 38.27 -58.56 -38.59
C PRO A 423 38.25 -60.09 -38.77
N GLY A 424 37.07 -60.61 -39.13
CA GLY A 424 36.91 -61.80 -40.00
C GLY A 424 36.94 -63.20 -39.39
N ALA A 425 35.76 -63.82 -39.20
CA ALA A 425 35.54 -65.25 -39.53
C ALA A 425 34.04 -65.62 -39.63
N ARG A 426 33.64 -65.95 -40.87
CA ARG A 426 32.62 -66.90 -41.35
C ARG A 426 31.14 -66.85 -40.90
N ARG A 427 30.33 -66.75 -41.95
CA ARG A 427 28.87 -66.96 -42.07
C ARG A 427 28.39 -68.30 -41.49
N HIS A 428 27.23 -68.27 -40.82
CA HIS A 428 26.19 -69.29 -40.98
C HIS A 428 24.82 -68.63 -41.12
N ARG A 429 24.02 -69.13 -42.07
CA ARG A 429 22.70 -68.64 -42.52
C ARG A 429 21.55 -68.97 -41.53
N PRO A 430 20.35 -68.36 -41.72
CA PRO A 430 19.37 -68.07 -40.65
C PRO A 430 18.04 -68.88 -40.72
N ALA A 431 17.14 -68.56 -39.77
CA ALA A 431 15.64 -68.58 -39.79
C ALA A 431 14.95 -69.61 -38.86
N PRO A 432 13.65 -69.46 -38.49
CA PRO A 432 12.77 -68.26 -38.42
C PRO A 432 11.84 -68.19 -37.16
N ALA A 433 11.19 -67.03 -36.95
CA ALA A 433 9.73 -66.84 -36.66
C ALA A 433 9.52 -65.47 -35.96
N PHE A 434 8.96 -64.41 -36.55
CA PHE A 434 7.60 -64.09 -37.02
C PHE A 434 6.53 -63.84 -35.92
N HIS A 435 5.79 -62.73 -36.13
CA HIS A 435 4.51 -62.26 -35.54
C HIS A 435 4.57 -61.49 -34.21
N GLY A 436 3.95 -60.31 -34.04
CA GLY A 436 3.10 -59.46 -34.89
C GLY A 436 3.01 -58.06 -34.25
N PHE A 437 3.10 -56.98 -35.03
CA PHE A 437 1.96 -56.19 -35.55
C PHE A 437 1.06 -55.61 -34.44
N LEU A 438 1.19 -54.32 -34.11
CA LEU A 438 0.45 -53.19 -34.69
C LEU A 438 -1.07 -53.22 -34.39
N GLY A 439 -1.53 -52.17 -33.73
CA GLY A 439 -2.91 -51.74 -33.75
C GLY A 439 -3.14 -50.68 -32.67
N SER A 440 -3.12 -49.38 -33.01
CA SER A 440 -4.29 -48.64 -33.53
C SER A 440 -5.25 -48.30 -32.39
N LEU A 441 -5.81 -47.11 -32.19
CA LEU A 441 -5.95 -45.86 -32.95
C LEU A 441 -6.55 -44.90 -31.86
N ARG A 442 -6.13 -43.64 -31.77
CA ARG A 442 -6.83 -42.47 -32.33
C ARG A 442 -8.00 -41.92 -31.48
N ALA A 443 -7.74 -40.70 -31.02
CA ALA A 443 -8.60 -39.52 -31.00
C ALA A 443 -9.92 -39.54 -30.22
N LEU A 444 -10.06 -38.54 -29.35
CA LEU A 444 -10.90 -37.33 -29.44
C LEU A 444 -10.91 -36.77 -28.00
N GLY A 445 -10.64 -35.50 -27.69
CA GLY A 445 -10.96 -34.27 -28.39
C GLY A 445 -12.19 -33.64 -27.73
N HIS A 446 -11.97 -32.56 -26.96
CA HIS A 446 -12.97 -31.65 -26.33
C HIS A 446 -13.81 -32.29 -25.19
N ASP A 447 -14.20 -31.62 -24.09
CA ASP A 447 -14.84 -30.31 -24.03
C ASP A 447 -14.91 -29.77 -22.55
N GLN A 448 -14.88 -28.44 -22.39
CA GLN A 448 -15.46 -27.56 -21.33
C GLN A 448 -14.94 -27.66 -19.87
N ALA A 449 -14.41 -26.64 -19.19
CA ALA A 449 -14.84 -25.25 -18.95
C ALA A 449 -16.15 -25.08 -18.15
N ALA A 450 -15.98 -24.68 -16.87
CA ALA A 450 -16.84 -23.84 -16.02
C ALA A 450 -18.28 -24.29 -15.64
N ARG A 451 -18.57 -24.33 -14.32
CA ARG A 451 -19.62 -23.56 -13.59
C ARG A 451 -19.79 -24.10 -12.15
N VAL A 452 -19.57 -23.28 -11.12
CA VAL A 452 -20.54 -22.46 -10.33
C VAL A 452 -21.05 -23.14 -9.05
N ALA A 453 -20.70 -22.47 -7.95
CA ALA A 453 -21.43 -22.20 -6.71
C ALA A 453 -22.65 -23.04 -6.27
N ARG A 454 -22.64 -23.28 -4.95
CA ARG A 454 -23.73 -23.30 -3.93
C ARG A 454 -23.81 -24.64 -3.22
N TYR A 455 -23.57 -24.61 -1.91
CA TYR A 455 -24.45 -25.28 -0.95
C TYR A 455 -24.46 -24.49 0.36
N ARG A 456 -25.61 -23.89 0.67
CA ARG A 456 -26.08 -23.60 2.03
C ARG A 456 -26.71 -24.88 2.57
N PHE A 457 -26.54 -25.18 3.86
CA PHE A 457 -27.62 -25.17 4.83
C PHE A 457 -27.04 -24.83 6.21
#